data_AF-A0A521X971-F1
#
_entry.id   AF-A0A521X971-F1
#
_cell.length_a   1.000
_cell.length_b   1.000
_cell.length_c   1.000
_cell.angle_alpha   90.00
_cell.angle_beta   90.00
_cell.angle_gamma   90.00
#
_symmetry.space_group_name_H-M   'P 1'
#
loop_
_entity.id
_entity.type
_entity.pdbx_description
1 polymer ?
#
loop_
_entity_poly.entity_id
_entity_poly.type
_entity_poly.pdbx_seq_one_letter_code
_entity_poly.pdbx_strand_id
1 'polypeptide(L)'
;ALPILLGKQHINTFTLSLKLTILIPLLYLLASKYGGQGAASSFFIVSIVEFITVFFIIHKILKIRIFDFISAFCRPLLSSSIMLSVIFYIYNIVGADFVAQHGILGLVFLISLGFISFLFSILILCVFSWKNDCIEILMLKKFCNNFSRVK
;
A
#
# COMPACT_ATOMS: atom_id res chain seq x y z
N ALA A 1 -3.64 -3.02 14.38
CA ALA A 1 -3.67 -1.80 15.21
C ALA A 1 -5.10 -1.31 15.51
N LEU A 2 -5.98 -1.20 14.50
CA LEU A 2 -7.37 -0.74 14.67
C LEU A 2 -8.24 -1.49 15.71
N PRO A 3 -8.14 -2.83 15.90
CA PRO A 3 -8.96 -3.54 16.89
C PRO A 3 -8.52 -3.30 18.34
N ILE A 4 -7.24 -2.99 18.56
CA ILE A 4 -6.66 -2.71 19.88
C ILE A 4 -7.18 -1.35 20.38
N LEU A 5 -7.25 -0.37 19.47
CA LEU A 5 -7.78 0.97 19.74
C LEU A 5 -9.29 0.98 20.05
N LEU A 6 -10.02 -0.04 19.60
CA LEU A 6 -11.47 -0.20 19.84
C LEU A 6 -11.79 -1.00 21.11
N GLY A 7 -10.78 -1.39 21.89
CA GLY A 7 -10.96 -2.22 23.09
C GLY A 7 -11.43 -3.65 22.82
N LYS A 8 -11.43 -4.10 21.55
CA LYS A 8 -11.91 -5.43 21.14
C LYS A 8 -10.75 -6.39 20.88
N GLN A 9 -9.98 -6.68 21.94
CA GLN A 9 -8.81 -7.56 21.87
C GLN A 9 -9.14 -8.95 21.30
N HIS A 10 -10.33 -9.50 21.60
CA HIS A 10 -10.79 -10.79 21.08
C HIS A 10 -10.78 -10.87 19.55
N ILE A 11 -11.11 -9.77 18.87
CA ILE A 11 -11.13 -9.73 17.40
C ILE A 11 -9.71 -9.83 16.84
N ASN A 12 -8.74 -9.15 17.47
CA ASN A 12 -7.35 -9.20 17.06
C ASN A 12 -6.78 -10.61 17.22
N THR A 13 -7.05 -11.25 18.37
CA THR A 13 -6.61 -12.62 18.65
C THR A 13 -7.23 -13.60 17.65
N PHE A 14 -8.52 -13.45 17.34
CA PHE A 14 -9.19 -14.26 16.32
C PHE A 14 -8.53 -14.10 14.94
N THR A 15 -8.29 -12.87 14.48
CA THR A 15 -7.64 -12.62 13.18
C THR A 15 -6.22 -13.18 13.13
N LEU A 16 -5.44 -13.09 14.21
CA LEU A 16 -4.09 -13.65 14.29
C LEU A 16 -4.09 -15.17 14.31
N SER A 17 -5.02 -15.79 15.04
CA SER A 17 -5.19 -17.24 15.06
C SER A 17 -5.57 -17.77 13.68
N LEU A 18 -6.52 -17.12 13.00
CA LEU A 18 -6.90 -17.46 11.63
C LEU A 18 -5.71 -17.33 10.67
N LYS A 19 -4.94 -16.25 10.78
CA LYS A 19 -3.72 -16.03 10.00
C LYS A 19 -2.73 -17.17 10.16
N LEU A 20 -2.39 -17.56 11.39
CA LEU A 20 -1.43 -18.64 11.66
C LEU A 20 -1.93 -19.99 11.17
N THR A 21 -3.23 -20.27 11.36
CA THR A 21 -3.86 -21.53 10.94
C THR A 21 -3.78 -21.73 9.43
N ILE A 22 -3.86 -20.65 8.65
CA ILE A 22 -3.74 -20.70 7.18
C ILE A 22 -2.28 -20.64 6.74
N LEU A 23 -1.46 -19.79 7.40
CA LEU A 23 -0.08 -19.55 7.01
C LEU A 23 0.81 -20.79 7.17
N ILE A 24 0.73 -21.49 8.31
CA ILE A 24 1.60 -22.65 8.58
C ILE A 24 1.47 -23.74 7.50
N PRO A 25 0.26 -24.23 7.16
CA PRO A 25 0.13 -25.26 6.12
C PRO A 25 0.49 -24.74 4.72
N LEU A 26 0.13 -23.50 4.36
CA LEU A 26 0.53 -22.93 3.07
C LEU A 26 2.05 -22.78 2.96
N LEU A 27 2.69 -22.30 4.02
CA LEU A 27 4.13 -22.11 4.06
C LEU A 27 4.84 -23.45 3.88
N TYR A 28 4.40 -24.50 4.57
CA TYR A 28 4.95 -25.85 4.38
C TYR A 28 4.76 -26.35 2.94
N LEU A 29 3.55 -26.24 2.38
CA LEU A 29 3.23 -26.74 1.04
C LEU A 29 3.95 -25.98 -0.09
N LEU A 30 3.99 -24.65 -0.02
CA LEU A 30 4.63 -23.84 -1.06
C LEU A 30 6.14 -23.76 -0.89
N ALA A 31 6.66 -23.63 0.33
CA ALA A 31 8.10 -23.57 0.53
C ALA A 31 8.80 -24.89 0.22
N SER A 32 8.15 -26.04 0.48
CA SER A 32 8.71 -27.34 0.08
C SER A 32 8.81 -27.53 -1.44
N LYS A 33 7.88 -26.95 -2.21
CA LYS A 33 7.87 -27.06 -3.69
C LYS A 33 8.68 -25.97 -4.40
N TYR A 34 8.65 -24.74 -3.90
CA TYR A 34 9.17 -23.55 -4.59
C TYR A 34 10.22 -22.79 -3.76
N GLY A 35 10.69 -23.35 -2.65
CA GLY A 35 11.70 -22.74 -1.79
C GLY A 35 11.29 -21.35 -1.27
N GLY A 36 12.21 -20.40 -1.34
CA GLY A 36 11.98 -19.03 -0.88
C GLY A 36 10.84 -18.30 -1.61
N GLN A 37 10.66 -18.55 -2.91
CA GLN A 37 9.54 -17.96 -3.66
C GLN A 37 8.20 -18.47 -3.15
N GLY A 38 8.12 -19.78 -2.85
CA GLY A 38 6.93 -20.39 -2.26
C GLY A 38 6.59 -19.81 -0.89
N ALA A 39 7.60 -19.56 -0.05
CA ALA A 39 7.40 -18.87 1.22
C ALA A 39 6.81 -17.47 1.00
N ALA A 40 7.38 -16.65 0.10
CA ALA A 40 6.86 -15.32 -0.20
C ALA A 40 5.40 -15.36 -0.72
N SER A 41 5.09 -16.28 -1.63
CA SER A 41 3.72 -16.47 -2.14
C SER A 41 2.74 -16.89 -1.05
N SER A 42 3.15 -17.71 -0.08
CA SER A 42 2.30 -18.09 1.06
C SER A 42 1.89 -16.88 1.90
N PHE A 43 2.83 -15.98 2.19
CA PHE A 43 2.54 -14.73 2.90
C PHE A 43 1.58 -13.86 2.10
N PHE A 44 1.78 -13.74 0.79
CA PHE A 44 0.90 -12.96 -0.09
C PHE A 44 -0.56 -13.46 -0.05
N ILE A 45 -0.75 -14.78 -0.20
CA ILE A 45 -2.09 -15.40 -0.15
C ILE A 45 -2.75 -15.16 1.21
N VAL A 46 -1.99 -15.35 2.30
CA VAL A 46 -2.49 -15.11 3.66
C VAL A 46 -2.86 -13.65 3.87
N SER A 47 -2.07 -12.71 3.36
CA SER A 47 -2.38 -11.28 3.44
C SER A 47 -3.66 -10.92 2.70
N ILE A 48 -3.98 -11.58 1.58
CA ILE A 48 -5.27 -11.40 0.90
C ILE A 48 -6.43 -11.87 1.78
N VAL A 49 -6.31 -13.07 2.37
CA VAL A 49 -7.36 -13.62 3.26
C VAL A 49 -7.54 -12.75 4.51
N GLU A 50 -6.43 -12.29 5.10
CA GLU A 50 -6.44 -11.37 6.24
C GLU A 50 -7.11 -10.05 5.88
N PHE A 51 -6.79 -9.48 4.72
CA PHE A 51 -7.42 -8.26 4.22
C PHE A 51 -8.94 -8.40 4.06
N ILE A 52 -9.40 -9.49 3.44
CA ILE A 52 -10.84 -9.78 3.29
C ILE A 52 -11.51 -9.90 4.66
N THR A 53 -10.90 -10.65 5.58
CA THR A 53 -11.43 -10.87 6.94
C THR A 53 -11.55 -9.54 7.71
N VAL A 54 -10.49 -8.73 7.68
CA VAL A 54 -10.46 -7.41 8.34
C VAL A 54 -11.48 -6.48 7.69
N PHE A 55 -11.63 -6.51 6.37
CA PHE A 55 -12.63 -5.72 5.65
C PHE A 55 -14.06 -6.06 6.11
N PHE A 56 -14.42 -7.34 6.19
CA PHE A 56 -15.73 -7.76 6.69
C PHE A 56 -15.98 -7.32 8.14
N ILE A 57 -14.97 -7.45 9.01
CA ILE A 57 -15.06 -7.02 10.41
C ILE A 57 -15.28 -5.50 10.50
N ILE A 58 -14.49 -4.72 9.76
CA ILE A 58 -14.61 -3.25 9.70
C ILE A 58 -15.99 -2.86 9.18
N HIS A 59 -16.45 -3.48 8.09
CA HIS A 59 -17.77 -3.21 7.52
C HIS A 59 -18.89 -3.50 8.51
N LYS A 60 -18.81 -4.63 9.24
CA LYS A 60 -19.82 -5.00 10.25
C LYS A 60 -19.83 -4.05 11.46
N ILE A 61 -18.66 -3.55 11.89
CA ILE A 61 -18.54 -2.68 13.07
C ILE A 61 -18.87 -1.22 12.73
N LEU A 62 -18.28 -0.68 11.67
CA LEU A 62 -18.37 0.74 11.31
C LEU A 62 -19.52 1.05 10.35
N LYS A 63 -20.19 0.04 9.77
CA LYS A 63 -21.29 0.19 8.80
C LYS A 63 -20.95 1.11 7.60
N ILE A 64 -19.67 1.18 7.23
CA ILE A 64 -19.19 1.98 6.10
C ILE A 64 -19.67 1.33 4.80
N ARG A 65 -20.17 2.12 3.84
CA ARG A 65 -20.56 1.59 2.53
C ARG A 65 -19.33 1.05 1.79
N ILE A 66 -19.48 -0.09 1.14
CA ILE A 66 -18.40 -0.75 0.37
C ILE A 66 -17.79 0.22 -0.66
N PHE A 67 -18.64 1.01 -1.33
CA PHE A 67 -18.21 2.03 -2.27
C PHE A 67 -17.31 3.11 -1.65
N ASP A 68 -17.60 3.55 -0.42
CA ASP A 68 -16.79 4.56 0.26
C ASP A 68 -15.40 3.99 0.56
N PHE A 69 -15.31 2.72 0.99
CA PHE A 69 -14.04 2.03 1.21
C PHE A 69 -13.25 1.86 -0.10
N ILE A 70 -13.85 1.32 -1.16
CA ILE A 70 -13.17 1.12 -2.45
C ILE A 70 -12.70 2.46 -3.04
N SER A 71 -13.53 3.52 -2.92
CA SER A 71 -13.16 4.84 -3.41
C SER A 71 -11.89 5.39 -2.74
N ALA A 72 -11.63 5.03 -1.49
CA ALA A 72 -10.42 5.41 -0.77
C ALA A 72 -9.16 4.72 -1.33
N PHE A 73 -9.27 3.48 -1.84
CA PHE A 73 -8.15 2.76 -2.46
C PHE A 73 -7.92 3.14 -3.92
N CYS A 74 -8.95 3.60 -4.62
CA CYS A 74 -8.87 3.91 -6.04
C CYS A 74 -7.76 4.92 -6.36
N ARG A 75 -7.61 5.98 -5.54
CA ARG A 75 -6.57 7.00 -5.75
C ARG A 75 -5.14 6.46 -5.59
N PRO A 76 -4.75 5.84 -4.45
CA PRO A 76 -3.44 5.20 -4.33
C PRO A 76 -3.15 4.16 -5.41
N LEU A 77 -4.16 3.40 -5.84
CA LEU A 77 -4.02 2.41 -6.91
C LEU A 77 -3.73 3.07 -8.25
N LEU A 78 -4.46 4.13 -8.62
CA LEU A 78 -4.20 4.92 -9.82
C LEU A 78 -2.80 5.56 -9.78
N SER A 79 -2.42 6.18 -8.66
CA SER A 79 -1.07 6.74 -8.47
C SER A 79 0.02 5.68 -8.63
N SER A 80 -0.18 4.49 -8.05
CA SER A 80 0.77 3.38 -8.18
C SER A 80 0.87 2.89 -9.63
N SER A 81 -0.26 2.85 -10.35
CA SER A 81 -0.28 2.49 -11.78
C SER A 81 0.44 3.51 -12.65
N ILE A 82 0.30 4.81 -12.36
CA ILE A 82 1.03 5.88 -13.04
C ILE A 82 2.52 5.75 -12.76
N MET A 83 2.90 5.58 -11.49
CA MET A 83 4.30 5.35 -11.09
C MET A 83 4.91 4.16 -11.84
N LEU A 84 4.20 3.02 -11.88
CA LEU A 84 4.66 1.83 -12.59
C LEU A 84 4.85 2.09 -14.09
N SER A 85 3.92 2.82 -14.71
CA SER A 85 4.01 3.19 -16.13
C SER A 85 5.23 4.09 -16.41
N VAL A 86 5.49 5.06 -15.54
CA VAL A 86 6.64 5.97 -15.65
C VAL A 86 7.96 5.21 -15.47
N ILE A 87 8.06 4.36 -14.46
CA ILE A 87 9.24 3.52 -14.23
C ILE A 87 9.48 2.60 -15.43
N PHE A 88 8.43 1.95 -15.95
CA PHE A 88 8.53 1.05 -17.09
C PHE A 88 8.98 1.79 -18.36
N TYR A 89 8.43 2.98 -18.62
CA TYR A 89 8.83 3.81 -19.74
C TYR A 89 10.31 4.21 -19.67
N ILE A 90 10.77 4.65 -18.49
CA ILE A 90 12.18 5.03 -18.27
C ILE A 90 13.09 3.82 -18.37
N TYR A 91 12.68 2.68 -17.81
CA TYR A 91 13.43 1.44 -17.92
C TYR A 91 13.66 1.02 -19.37
N ASN A 92 12.66 1.20 -20.24
CA ASN A 92 12.80 0.91 -21.68
C ASN A 92 13.71 1.90 -22.42
N ILE A 93 13.80 3.15 -21.97
CA ILE A 93 14.68 4.17 -22.59
C ILE A 93 16.13 4.00 -22.15
N VAL A 94 16.34 3.91 -20.84
CA VAL A 94 17.67 3.91 -20.24
C VAL A 94 18.29 2.50 -20.32
N GLY A 95 17.46 1.47 -20.52
CA GLY A 95 17.86 0.08 -20.70
C GLY A 95 18.21 -0.59 -19.37
N ALA A 96 18.13 -1.93 -19.38
CA ALA A 96 18.54 -2.75 -18.24
C ALA A 96 20.01 -2.53 -17.86
N ASP A 97 20.83 -2.15 -18.84
CA ASP A 97 22.27 -1.98 -18.70
C ASP A 97 22.64 -0.83 -17.76
N PHE A 98 21.83 0.22 -17.65
CA PHE A 98 22.13 1.33 -16.74
C PHE A 98 22.11 0.90 -15.27
N VAL A 99 21.15 0.06 -14.89
CA VAL A 99 21.09 -0.51 -13.53
C VAL A 99 22.21 -1.51 -13.32
N ALA A 100 22.53 -2.32 -14.34
CA ALA A 100 23.64 -3.27 -14.26
C ALA A 100 25.00 -2.57 -14.11
N GLN A 101 25.21 -1.44 -14.80
CA GLN A 101 26.46 -0.68 -14.78
C GLN A 101 26.64 0.16 -13.51
N HIS A 102 25.56 0.77 -13.00
CA HIS A 102 25.63 1.68 -11.85
C HIS A 102 25.23 1.01 -10.52
N GLY A 103 24.77 -0.23 -10.56
CA GLY A 103 24.39 -1.04 -9.41
C GLY A 103 23.43 -0.30 -8.47
N ILE A 104 23.89 -0.06 -7.24
CA ILE A 104 23.11 0.61 -6.18
C ILE A 104 22.70 2.02 -6.57
N LEU A 105 23.55 2.79 -7.25
CA LEU A 105 23.24 4.18 -7.64
C LEU A 105 22.08 4.21 -8.65
N GLY A 106 22.05 3.29 -9.61
CA GLY A 106 20.94 3.15 -10.54
C GLY A 106 19.63 2.78 -9.83
N LEU A 107 19.72 1.94 -8.80
CA LEU A 107 18.59 1.51 -7.98
C LEU A 107 18.01 2.66 -7.13
N VAL A 108 18.89 3.46 -6.49
CA VAL A 108 18.48 4.67 -5.75
C VAL A 108 17.83 5.70 -6.68
N PHE A 109 18.35 5.86 -7.89
CA PHE A 109 17.75 6.75 -8.89
C PHE A 109 16.35 6.30 -9.28
N LEU A 110 16.15 5.02 -9.59
CA LEU A 110 14.82 4.47 -9.92
C LEU A 110 13.82 4.59 -8.76
N ILE A 111 14.25 4.30 -7.53
CA ILE A 111 13.40 4.44 -6.34
C ILE A 111 13.00 5.90 -6.12
N SER A 112 13.96 6.84 -6.19
CA SER A 112 13.67 8.26 -5.99
C SER A 112 12.73 8.81 -7.07
N LEU A 113 12.93 8.41 -8.32
CA LEU A 113 12.05 8.78 -9.42
C LEU A 113 10.65 8.21 -9.26
N GLY A 114 10.52 6.93 -8.87
CA GLY A 114 9.24 6.31 -8.55
C GLY A 114 8.50 7.04 -7.44
N PHE A 115 9.22 7.37 -6.37
CA PHE A 115 8.67 8.13 -5.23
C PHE A 115 8.15 9.51 -5.65
N ILE A 116 8.94 10.26 -6.44
CA ILE A 116 8.53 11.58 -6.95
C ILE A 116 7.31 11.46 -7.86
N SER A 117 7.30 10.48 -8.77
CA SER A 117 6.16 10.22 -9.67
C SER A 117 4.89 9.87 -8.89
N PHE A 118 5.01 9.04 -7.86
CA PHE A 118 3.90 8.69 -6.99
C PHE A 118 3.33 9.93 -6.26
N LEU A 119 4.20 10.73 -5.63
CA LEU A 119 3.78 11.96 -4.95
C LEU A 119 3.14 12.97 -5.92
N PHE A 120 3.69 13.11 -7.12
CA PHE A 120 3.16 14.03 -8.10
C PHE A 120 1.78 13.57 -8.60
N SER A 121 1.63 12.28 -8.90
CA SER A 121 0.35 11.71 -9.36
C SER A 121 -0.73 11.78 -8.29
N ILE A 122 -0.41 11.50 -7.02
CA ILE A 122 -1.40 11.59 -5.95
C ILE A 122 -1.85 13.04 -5.74
N LEU A 123 -0.92 14.01 -5.79
CA LEU A 123 -1.25 15.44 -5.70
C LEU A 123 -2.16 15.89 -6.85
N ILE A 124 -1.85 15.49 -8.08
CA ILE A 124 -2.69 15.78 -9.25
C ILE A 124 -4.09 15.19 -9.06
N LEU A 125 -4.19 13.90 -8.76
CA LEU A 125 -5.48 13.23 -8.54
C LEU A 125 -6.28 13.88 -7.40
N CYS A 126 -5.59 14.41 -6.40
CA CYS A 126 -6.18 15.13 -5.29
C CYS A 126 -6.82 16.46 -5.73
N VAL A 127 -6.08 17.26 -6.51
CA VAL A 127 -6.56 18.53 -7.06
C VAL A 127 -7.74 18.31 -8.02
N PHE A 128 -7.62 17.32 -8.91
CA PHE A 128 -8.68 17.02 -9.89
C PHE A 128 -9.94 16.43 -9.28
N SER A 129 -9.85 15.72 -8.16
CA SER A 129 -11.01 15.06 -7.58
C SER A 129 -12.04 16.03 -6.96
N TRP A 130 -11.73 17.32 -6.79
CA TRP A 130 -12.59 18.42 -6.27
C TRP A 130 -13.35 18.15 -4.94
N LYS A 131 -13.18 16.98 -4.34
CA LYS A 131 -13.84 16.53 -3.11
C LYS A 131 -12.99 16.98 -1.93
N ASN A 132 -13.45 18.03 -1.25
CA ASN A 132 -12.78 18.74 -0.14
C ASN A 132 -12.50 17.91 1.11
N ASP A 133 -12.95 16.65 1.18
CA ASP A 133 -12.76 15.77 2.35
C ASP A 133 -11.41 15.03 2.34
N CYS A 134 -10.44 15.51 1.55
CA CYS A 134 -9.14 14.87 1.51
C CYS A 134 -8.33 15.24 2.76
N ILE A 135 -8.22 14.29 3.68
CA ILE A 135 -7.36 14.37 4.88
C ILE A 135 -5.93 14.79 4.50
N GLU A 136 -5.45 14.41 3.31
CA GLU A 136 -4.15 14.77 2.77
C GLU A 136 -4.00 16.27 2.49
N ILE A 137 -5.00 16.93 1.89
CA ILE A 137 -5.02 18.40 1.71
C ILE A 137 -5.08 19.09 3.06
N LEU A 138 -5.80 18.49 4.02
CA LEU A 138 -5.91 18.99 5.38
C LEU A 138 -4.57 18.87 6.14
N MET A 139 -3.82 17.78 5.94
CA MET A 139 -2.45 17.63 6.46
C MET A 139 -1.48 18.60 5.79
N LEU A 140 -1.55 18.77 4.47
CA LEU A 140 -0.72 19.74 3.72
C LEU A 140 -1.00 21.18 4.15
N LYS A 141 -2.27 21.57 4.28
CA LYS A 141 -2.66 22.87 4.85
C LYS A 141 -2.15 23.03 6.27
N LYS A 142 -2.27 22.00 7.11
CA LYS A 142 -1.78 22.05 8.50
C LYS A 142 -0.26 22.18 8.57
N PHE A 143 0.46 21.51 7.67
CA PHE A 143 1.91 21.61 7.54
C PHE A 143 2.34 23.00 7.06
N CYS A 144 1.71 23.55 6.01
CA CYS A 144 1.95 24.90 5.53
C CYS A 144 1.62 25.98 6.59
N ASN A 145 0.51 25.83 7.31
CA ASN A 145 0.14 26.76 8.38
C ASN A 145 1.13 26.71 9.56
N ASN A 146 1.63 25.53 9.91
CA ASN A 146 2.66 25.43 10.95
C ASN A 146 3.97 26.08 10.51
N PHE A 147 4.36 25.91 9.24
CA PHE A 147 5.58 26.53 8.72
C PHE A 147 5.50 28.06 8.67
N SER A 148 4.30 28.62 8.42
CA SER A 148 4.05 30.07 8.46
C SER A 148 4.06 30.66 9.88
N ARG A 149 3.91 29.85 10.94
CA ARG A 149 3.97 30.30 12.34
C ARG A 149 5.37 30.23 12.96
N VAL A 150 6.33 29.66 12.24
CA VAL A 150 7.73 29.49 12.69
C VAL A 150 8.65 30.59 12.11
N LYS A 151 8.08 31.58 11.40
CA LYS A 151 8.72 32.87 11.12
C LYS A 151 8.15 33.92 12.07
#